data_AF-A0A6M3IUD7-F1
#
_entry.id   AF-A0A6M3IUD7-F1
#
_cell.length_a   1.000
_cell.length_b   1.000
_cell.length_c   1.000
_cell.angle_alpha   90.00
_cell.angle_beta   90.00
_cell.angle_gamma   90.00
#
_symmetry.space_group_name_H-M   'P 1'
#
loop_
_entity.id
_entity.type
_entity.pdbx_description
1 polymer ?
#
loop_
_entity_poly.entity_id
_entity_poly.type
_entity_poly.pdbx_seq_one_letter_code
_entity_poly.pdbx_strand_id
1 'polypeptide(L)'
;MGRPRIHPKEFYCLECNKIILNEHGFSIIKFCSKKCRGKYWSKNFRTELVSNALKHLVGWNRGLKVSGMSGKHQSERQKEVMRKFNKENNPSKLPEVKEKMRLAKIGRTRPDLQGINHPNWKGTSPLIKLIKGTLEYKQWRKNIFVRDNYTCQECFKRGFELHPHHLKSFSKLLKEFISLYPQFSPFEDTNILVRLAERYEPFWDITNGKALCSDCHKKTKNYGVMANV
;
A
#
# COMPACT_ATOMS: atom_id res chain seq x y z
N MET A 1 8.93 -35.13 -16.24
CA MET A 1 7.81 -35.93 -15.72
C MET A 1 6.59 -35.02 -15.61
N GLY A 2 5.56 -35.23 -16.43
CA GLY A 2 4.35 -34.41 -16.41
C GLY A 2 3.53 -34.65 -15.14
N ARG A 3 3.02 -33.59 -14.52
CA ARG A 3 2.08 -33.72 -13.40
C ARG A 3 0.83 -34.48 -13.87
N PRO A 4 0.32 -35.47 -13.12
CA PRO A 4 -0.90 -36.18 -13.50
C PRO A 4 -2.05 -35.18 -13.61
N ARG A 5 -2.85 -35.26 -14.68
CA ARG A 5 -4.04 -34.43 -14.85
C ARG A 5 -5.04 -34.82 -13.76
N ILE A 6 -5.30 -33.89 -12.84
CA ILE A 6 -6.33 -34.07 -11.81
C ILE A 6 -7.67 -33.84 -12.50
N HIS A 7 -8.49 -34.88 -12.65
CA HIS A 7 -9.84 -34.75 -13.17
C HIS A 7 -10.71 -33.96 -12.17
N PRO A 8 -11.52 -32.98 -12.63
CA PRO A 8 -12.42 -32.24 -11.74
C PRO A 8 -13.38 -33.21 -11.06
N LYS A 9 -13.51 -33.10 -9.73
CA LYS A 9 -14.54 -33.86 -8.99
C LYS A 9 -15.78 -33.00 -8.84
N GLU A 10 -16.93 -33.60 -9.13
CA GLU A 10 -18.24 -33.02 -8.91
C GLU A 10 -18.67 -33.18 -7.46
N PHE A 11 -19.13 -32.08 -6.84
CA PHE A 11 -19.69 -32.07 -5.50
C PHE A 11 -21.06 -31.42 -5.50
N TYR A 12 -22.00 -31.95 -4.73
CA TYR A 12 -23.31 -31.35 -4.54
C TYR A 12 -23.28 -30.36 -3.37
N CYS A 13 -23.80 -29.15 -3.59
CA CYS A 13 -23.97 -28.19 -2.51
C CYS A 13 -24.96 -28.72 -1.48
N LEU A 14 -24.57 -28.78 -0.21
CA LEU A 14 -25.42 -29.31 0.86
C LEU A 14 -26.70 -28.49 1.16
N GLU A 15 -26.85 -27.29 0.59
CA GLU A 15 -28.02 -26.43 0.78
C GLU A 15 -28.98 -26.42 -0.41
N CYS A 16 -28.46 -26.29 -1.63
CA CYS A 16 -29.27 -26.12 -2.84
C CYS A 16 -29.09 -27.24 -3.86
N ASN A 17 -28.31 -28.26 -3.51
CA ASN A 17 -27.97 -29.42 -4.34
C ASN A 17 -27.36 -29.10 -5.72
N LYS A 18 -26.91 -27.85 -5.93
CA LYS A 18 -26.23 -27.44 -7.16
C LYS A 18 -24.87 -28.15 -7.27
N ILE A 19 -24.57 -28.68 -8.44
CA ILE A 19 -23.28 -29.30 -8.77
C ILE A 19 -22.18 -28.23 -8.79
N ILE A 20 -21.07 -28.53 -8.14
CA ILE A 20 -19.88 -27.70 -8.01
C ILE A 20 -18.72 -28.48 -8.61
N LEU A 21 -18.08 -27.91 -9.63
CA LEU A 21 -16.86 -28.44 -10.19
C LEU A 21 -15.67 -27.93 -9.39
N ASN A 22 -14.88 -28.84 -8.84
CA ASN A 22 -13.66 -28.47 -8.12
C ASN A 22 -12.43 -28.78 -8.97
N GLU A 23 -11.89 -27.75 -9.61
CA GLU A 23 -10.71 -27.84 -10.49
C GLU A 23 -9.39 -27.92 -9.70
N HIS A 24 -9.41 -27.65 -8.39
CA HIS A 24 -8.25 -27.65 -7.52
C HIS A 24 -8.50 -28.59 -6.33
N GLY A 25 -8.22 -29.89 -6.53
CA GLY A 25 -8.53 -31.02 -5.65
C GLY A 25 -7.93 -31.06 -4.24
N PHE A 26 -7.60 -29.91 -3.64
CA PHE A 26 -7.02 -29.82 -2.30
C PHE A 26 -8.02 -29.46 -1.19
N SER A 27 -9.29 -29.16 -1.51
CA SER A 27 -10.30 -28.83 -0.48
C SER A 27 -11.70 -29.36 -0.81
N ILE A 28 -12.39 -29.96 0.17
CA ILE A 28 -13.78 -30.44 0.00
C ILE A 28 -14.73 -29.24 -0.02
N ILE A 29 -15.16 -28.82 -1.21
CA ILE A 29 -16.11 -27.71 -1.36
C ILE A 29 -17.53 -28.23 -1.08
N LYS A 30 -18.09 -27.86 0.08
CA LYS A 30 -19.43 -28.29 0.52
C LYS A 30 -20.58 -27.36 0.08
N PHE A 31 -20.27 -26.14 -0.38
CA PHE A 31 -21.27 -25.11 -0.66
C PHE A 31 -20.92 -24.29 -1.89
N CYS A 32 -21.90 -24.01 -2.76
CA CYS A 32 -21.68 -23.27 -4.01
C CYS A 32 -21.52 -21.74 -3.81
N SER A 33 -21.83 -21.23 -2.61
CA SER A 33 -21.70 -19.81 -2.27
C SER A 33 -21.66 -19.59 -0.76
N LYS A 34 -21.14 -18.44 -0.33
CA LYS A 34 -21.26 -17.98 1.08
C LYS A 34 -22.71 -17.91 1.55
N LYS A 35 -23.63 -17.56 0.64
CA LYS A 35 -25.09 -17.51 0.91
C LYS A 35 -25.65 -18.89 1.22
N CYS A 36 -25.30 -19.91 0.44
CA CYS A 36 -25.74 -21.30 0.66
C CYS A 36 -25.14 -21.86 1.95
N ARG A 37 -23.87 -21.58 2.23
CA ARG A 37 -23.25 -21.91 3.53
C ARG A 37 -24.05 -21.28 4.67
N GLY A 38 -24.32 -19.97 4.63
CA GLY A 38 -25.07 -19.28 5.68
C GLY A 38 -26.48 -19.85 5.91
N LYS A 39 -27.22 -20.15 4.83
CA LYS A 39 -28.54 -20.78 4.92
C LYS A 39 -28.51 -22.15 5.58
N TYR A 40 -27.58 -23.02 5.16
CA TYR A 40 -27.43 -24.37 5.73
C TYR A 40 -27.17 -24.34 7.23
N TRP A 41 -26.21 -23.54 7.68
CA TRP A 41 -25.90 -23.42 9.11
C TRP A 41 -27.04 -22.73 9.88
N SER A 42 -27.76 -21.78 9.28
CA SER A 42 -28.92 -21.15 9.94
C SER A 42 -30.08 -22.11 10.19
N LYS A 43 -30.25 -23.15 9.35
CA LYS A 43 -31.25 -24.20 9.51
C LYS A 43 -30.78 -25.29 10.47
N ASN A 44 -29.53 -25.75 10.31
CA ASN A 44 -29.02 -26.93 11.01
C ASN A 44 -28.41 -26.65 12.40
N PHE A 45 -28.09 -25.38 12.72
CA PHE A 45 -27.52 -24.99 14.02
C PHE A 45 -28.44 -24.10 14.87
N ARG A 46 -29.69 -23.89 14.45
CA ARG A 46 -30.73 -23.31 15.31
C ARG A 46 -31.51 -24.44 15.98
N THR A 47 -31.03 -24.90 17.13
CA THR A 47 -31.96 -25.55 18.06
C THR A 47 -32.88 -24.48 18.65
N GLU A 48 -34.14 -24.83 18.86
CA GLU A 48 -35.15 -23.94 19.45
C GLU A 48 -34.71 -23.44 20.84
N LEU A 49 -33.98 -24.29 21.57
CA LEU A 49 -33.27 -23.97 22.82
C LEU A 49 -32.27 -22.81 22.69
N VAL A 50 -31.40 -22.82 21.67
CA VAL A 50 -30.40 -21.75 21.46
C VAL A 50 -31.07 -20.46 20.95
N SER A 51 -32.11 -20.57 20.12
CA SER A 51 -32.81 -19.39 19.60
C SER A 51 -33.65 -18.69 20.67
N ASN A 52 -34.25 -19.40 21.62
CA ASN A 52 -35.00 -18.78 22.73
C ASN A 52 -34.06 -18.25 23.82
N ALA A 53 -32.95 -18.95 24.11
CA ALA A 53 -31.93 -18.45 25.04
C ALA A 53 -31.26 -17.14 24.57
N LEU A 54 -31.13 -16.94 23.24
CA LEU A 54 -30.48 -15.76 22.66
C LEU A 54 -31.46 -14.63 22.28
N LYS A 55 -32.78 -14.82 22.36
CA LYS A 55 -33.78 -13.78 22.01
C LYS A 55 -33.75 -12.58 22.96
N HIS A 56 -33.39 -12.79 24.23
CA HIS A 56 -33.30 -11.73 25.24
C HIS A 56 -31.84 -11.32 25.56
N LEU A 57 -30.86 -12.10 25.11
CA LEU A 57 -29.44 -11.79 25.25
C LEU A 57 -28.95 -11.03 24.02
N VAL A 58 -29.35 -9.76 23.93
CA VAL A 58 -28.52 -8.76 23.25
C VAL A 58 -27.20 -8.81 24.02
N GLY A 59 -26.16 -9.46 23.47
CA GLY A 59 -24.88 -9.59 24.18
C GLY A 59 -24.50 -8.22 24.73
N TRP A 60 -24.22 -8.09 26.03
CA TRP A 60 -24.30 -6.81 26.77
C TRP A 60 -23.52 -5.63 26.13
N ASN A 61 -22.60 -5.95 25.21
CA ASN A 61 -21.77 -5.06 24.43
C ASN A 61 -22.37 -4.58 23.09
N ARG A 62 -23.49 -5.14 22.64
CA ARG A 62 -24.11 -4.77 21.35
C ARG A 62 -24.71 -3.37 21.47
N GLY A 63 -24.11 -2.41 20.78
CA GLY A 63 -24.49 -1.00 20.83
C GLY A 63 -23.69 -0.16 21.83
N LEU A 64 -22.94 -0.78 22.73
CA LEU A 64 -22.01 -0.06 23.60
C LEU A 64 -20.74 0.29 22.81
N LYS A 65 -20.30 1.55 22.88
CA LYS A 65 -18.98 1.97 22.39
C LYS A 65 -17.90 1.37 23.30
N VAL A 66 -17.57 0.10 23.09
CA VAL A 66 -16.69 -0.71 23.96
C VAL A 66 -15.21 -0.32 23.92
N SER A 67 -14.77 0.56 23.02
CA SER A 67 -13.46 1.18 23.13
C SER A 67 -13.61 2.61 23.64
N GLY A 68 -13.11 2.88 24.84
CA GLY A 68 -13.17 4.21 25.48
C GLY A 68 -12.50 5.35 24.68
N MET A 69 -11.86 5.01 23.56
CA MET A 69 -11.20 5.92 22.61
C MET A 69 -11.95 6.12 21.29
N SER A 70 -13.06 5.41 21.04
CA SER A 70 -13.80 5.55 19.78
C SER A 70 -14.41 6.95 19.66
N GLY A 71 -13.92 7.73 18.70
CA GLY A 71 -14.37 9.11 18.43
C GLY A 71 -13.79 10.19 19.36
N LYS A 72 -12.89 9.84 20.29
CA LYS A 72 -12.19 10.83 21.12
C LYS A 72 -10.87 11.22 20.46
N HIS A 73 -10.76 12.48 20.05
CA HIS A 73 -9.49 13.04 19.59
C HIS A 73 -8.68 13.57 20.78
N GLN A 74 -7.38 13.26 20.80
CA GLN A 74 -6.46 13.85 21.77
C GLN A 74 -6.40 15.37 21.56
N SER A 75 -6.35 16.13 22.65
CA SER A 75 -6.15 17.59 22.57
C SER A 75 -4.76 17.91 22.02
N GLU A 76 -4.59 19.09 21.41
CA GLU A 76 -3.28 19.51 20.88
C GLU A 76 -2.21 19.53 21.97
N ARG A 77 -2.57 19.95 23.19
CA ARG A 77 -1.68 19.89 24.37
C ARG A 77 -1.22 18.46 24.66
N GLN A 78 -2.13 17.48 24.65
CA GLN A 78 -1.77 16.08 24.87
C GLN A 78 -0.86 15.54 23.76
N LYS A 79 -1.12 15.89 22.50
CA LYS A 79 -0.25 15.52 21.37
C LYS A 79 1.14 16.11 21.51
N GLU A 80 1.25 17.37 21.95
CA GLU A 80 2.56 18.03 22.13
C GLU A 80 3.37 17.38 23.26
N VAL A 81 2.75 17.10 24.41
CA VAL A 81 3.40 16.37 25.51
C VAL A 81 3.92 15.02 25.04
N MET A 82 3.09 14.26 24.31
CA MET A 82 3.48 12.96 23.76
C MET A 82 4.63 13.08 22.73
N ARG A 83 4.63 14.14 21.89
CA ARG A 83 5.73 14.40 20.94
C ARG A 83 7.04 14.70 21.66
N LYS A 84 7.04 15.53 22.71
CA LYS A 84 8.23 15.85 23.51
C LYS A 84 8.78 14.59 24.18
N PHE A 85 7.93 13.82 24.87
CA PHE A 85 8.32 12.56 25.50
C PHE A 85 8.90 11.56 24.48
N ASN A 86 8.28 11.37 23.31
CA ASN A 86 8.79 10.47 22.28
C ASN A 86 10.09 10.97 21.60
N LYS A 87 10.39 12.26 21.68
CA LYS A 87 11.64 12.80 21.16
C LYS A 87 12.80 12.47 22.10
N GLU A 88 12.58 12.67 23.40
CA GLU A 88 13.61 12.64 24.44
C GLU A 88 13.74 11.26 25.12
N ASN A 89 12.62 10.59 25.41
CA ASN A 89 12.54 9.44 26.30
C ASN A 89 11.95 8.18 25.64
N ASN A 90 11.94 8.09 24.31
CA ASN A 90 11.36 6.93 23.61
C ASN A 90 12.17 5.64 23.88
N PRO A 91 11.63 4.67 24.63
CA PRO A 91 12.37 3.46 25.01
C PRO A 91 12.73 2.58 23.80
N SER A 92 11.95 2.64 22.71
CA SER A 92 12.25 1.93 21.46
C SER A 92 13.50 2.43 20.77
N LYS A 93 14.04 3.60 21.18
CA LYS A 93 15.31 4.12 20.65
C LYS A 93 16.54 3.60 21.40
N LEU A 94 16.37 3.05 22.61
CA LEU A 94 17.47 2.52 23.41
C LEU A 94 18.16 1.36 22.66
N PRO A 95 19.50 1.28 22.67
CA PRO A 95 20.23 0.26 21.92
C PRO A 95 19.79 -1.17 22.23
N GLU A 96 19.60 -1.49 23.51
CA GLU A 96 19.17 -2.81 23.96
C GLU A 96 17.77 -3.17 23.45
N VAL A 97 16.83 -2.23 23.52
CA VAL A 97 15.44 -2.43 23.06
C VAL A 97 15.39 -2.57 21.54
N LYS A 98 16.19 -1.76 20.81
CA LYS A 98 16.36 -1.92 19.36
C LYS A 98 16.87 -3.30 18.99
N GLU A 99 17.87 -3.78 19.73
CA GLU A 99 18.46 -5.10 19.47
C GLU A 99 17.46 -6.22 19.77
N LYS A 100 16.74 -6.16 20.90
CA LYS A 100 15.64 -7.09 21.21
C LYS A 100 14.57 -7.12 20.12
N MET A 101 14.15 -5.95 19.62
CA MET A 101 13.19 -5.86 18.51
C MET A 101 13.76 -6.40 17.19
N ARG A 102 15.05 -6.21 16.91
CA ARG A 102 15.75 -6.76 15.74
C ARG A 102 15.73 -8.28 15.81
N LEU A 103 16.20 -8.86 16.92
CA LEU A 103 16.26 -10.30 17.15
C LEU A 103 14.87 -10.95 17.03
N ALA A 104 13.83 -10.33 17.58
CA ALA A 104 12.46 -10.84 17.49
C ALA A 104 11.88 -10.87 16.06
N LYS A 105 12.47 -10.10 15.13
CA LYS A 105 12.06 -10.06 13.71
C LYS A 105 12.86 -11.02 12.82
N ILE A 106 14.05 -11.45 13.25
CA ILE A 106 14.86 -12.43 12.52
C ILE A 106 14.05 -13.71 12.34
N GLY A 107 13.98 -14.22 11.10
CA GLY A 107 13.21 -15.43 10.77
C GLY A 107 11.68 -15.25 10.69
N ARG A 108 11.13 -14.09 11.09
CA ARG A 108 9.69 -13.77 10.94
C ARG A 108 9.37 -12.95 9.70
N THR A 109 10.37 -12.66 8.88
CA THR A 109 10.17 -12.06 7.56
C THR A 109 9.31 -13.00 6.71
N ARG A 110 8.35 -12.44 5.97
CA ARG A 110 7.51 -13.16 4.98
C ARG A 110 7.99 -12.81 3.57
N PRO A 111 8.96 -13.54 2.98
CA PRO A 111 9.47 -13.23 1.64
C PRO A 111 8.39 -13.35 0.57
N ASP A 112 7.40 -14.21 0.83
CA ASP A 112 6.18 -14.42 0.06
C ASP A 112 5.22 -13.22 0.07
N LEU A 113 5.44 -12.22 0.94
CA LEU A 113 4.66 -10.98 0.98
C LEU A 113 5.56 -9.76 0.88
N GLN A 114 6.72 -9.89 0.23
CA GLN A 114 7.67 -8.80 0.02
C GLN A 114 7.98 -8.61 -1.45
N GLY A 115 8.35 -7.39 -1.82
CA GLY A 115 8.73 -7.05 -3.19
C GLY A 115 7.65 -7.45 -4.19
N ILE A 116 8.01 -8.34 -5.12
CA ILE A 116 7.10 -8.86 -6.14
C ILE A 116 5.93 -9.65 -5.62
N ASN A 117 6.12 -10.34 -4.51
CA ASN A 117 5.11 -11.23 -3.99
C ASN A 117 4.07 -10.49 -3.14
N HIS A 118 4.28 -9.20 -2.85
CA HIS A 118 3.32 -8.44 -2.05
C HIS A 118 2.04 -8.17 -2.89
N PRO A 119 0.83 -8.56 -2.43
CA PRO A 119 -0.39 -8.50 -3.24
C PRO A 119 -0.81 -7.07 -3.65
N ASN A 120 -0.41 -6.06 -2.89
CA ASN A 120 -0.60 -4.64 -3.27
C ASN A 120 0.53 -4.07 -4.15
N TRP A 121 1.50 -4.87 -4.60
CA TRP A 121 2.59 -4.38 -5.42
C TRP A 121 2.14 -4.16 -6.85
N LYS A 122 2.45 -2.97 -7.39
CA LYS A 122 2.04 -2.55 -8.74
C LYS A 122 3.21 -2.52 -9.74
N GLY A 123 4.34 -3.15 -9.43
CA GLY A 123 5.50 -3.34 -10.32
C GLY A 123 6.31 -2.09 -10.73
N THR A 124 5.83 -0.87 -10.46
CA THR A 124 6.47 0.38 -10.94
C THR A 124 7.46 1.01 -9.96
N SER A 125 7.38 0.67 -8.67
CA SER A 125 8.26 1.24 -7.64
C SER A 125 9.77 1.00 -7.88
N PRO A 126 10.22 -0.18 -8.35
CA PRO A 126 11.63 -0.41 -8.67
C PRO A 126 12.13 0.47 -9.82
N LEU A 127 11.40 0.52 -10.94
CA LEU A 127 11.79 1.30 -12.12
C LEU A 127 11.84 2.80 -11.83
N ILE A 128 10.85 3.35 -11.11
CA ILE A 128 10.87 4.76 -10.66
C ILE A 128 12.14 5.06 -9.87
N LYS A 129 12.50 4.17 -8.92
CA LYS A 129 13.66 4.37 -8.06
C LYS A 129 14.95 4.36 -8.89
N LEU A 130 15.05 3.50 -9.88
CA LEU A 130 16.20 3.42 -10.78
C LEU A 130 16.32 4.65 -11.67
N ILE A 131 15.22 5.08 -12.32
CA ILE A 131 15.21 6.30 -13.16
C ILE A 131 15.56 7.53 -12.32
N LYS A 132 15.05 7.63 -11.09
CA LYS A 132 15.42 8.73 -10.17
C LYS A 132 16.85 8.64 -9.64
N GLY A 133 17.52 7.51 -9.83
CA GLY A 133 18.92 7.30 -9.48
C GLY A 133 19.90 7.77 -10.55
N THR A 134 19.43 8.00 -11.79
CA THR A 134 20.28 8.36 -12.92
C THR A 134 20.85 9.79 -12.81
N LEU A 135 21.79 10.10 -13.68
CA LEU A 135 22.44 11.41 -13.70
C LEU A 135 21.47 12.50 -14.19
N GLU A 136 20.62 12.17 -15.15
CA GLU A 136 19.62 13.03 -15.78
C GLU A 136 18.62 13.54 -14.74
N TYR A 137 18.11 12.67 -13.86
CA TYR A 137 17.24 13.10 -12.78
C TYR A 137 17.95 14.06 -11.80
N LYS A 138 19.23 13.81 -11.51
CA LYS A 138 20.03 14.70 -10.65
C LYS A 138 20.25 16.07 -11.32
N GLN A 139 20.52 16.07 -12.62
CA GLN A 139 20.66 17.29 -13.42
C GLN A 139 19.35 18.06 -13.50
N TRP A 140 18.24 17.41 -13.83
CA TRP A 140 16.90 18.00 -13.83
C TRP A 140 16.57 18.65 -12.48
N ARG A 141 16.81 17.93 -11.37
CA ARG A 141 16.64 18.48 -10.01
C ARG A 141 17.50 19.72 -9.78
N LYS A 142 18.77 19.67 -10.18
CA LYS A 142 19.69 20.82 -10.06
C LYS A 142 19.20 22.01 -10.89
N ASN A 143 18.76 21.77 -12.12
CA ASN A 143 18.29 22.81 -13.04
C ASN A 143 17.04 23.52 -12.50
N ILE A 144 16.10 22.79 -11.88
CA ILE A 144 14.96 23.40 -11.19
C ILE A 144 15.43 24.30 -10.07
N PHE A 145 16.34 23.83 -9.22
CA PHE A 145 16.81 24.62 -8.09
C PHE A 145 17.60 25.85 -8.53
N VAL A 146 18.43 25.73 -9.57
CA VAL A 146 19.16 26.87 -10.14
C VAL A 146 18.20 27.89 -10.75
N ARG A 147 17.23 27.44 -11.56
CA ARG A 147 16.19 28.30 -12.16
C ARG A 147 15.39 29.04 -11.10
N ASP A 148 14.96 28.32 -10.07
CA ASP A 148 14.16 28.85 -8.96
C ASP A 148 15.02 29.60 -7.93
N ASN A 149 16.31 29.82 -8.24
CA ASN A 149 17.28 30.48 -7.41
C ASN A 149 17.22 29.96 -5.96
N TYR A 150 17.18 28.64 -5.77
CA TYR A 150 17.10 27.96 -4.47
C TYR A 150 16.03 28.56 -3.53
N THR A 151 14.90 28.95 -4.09
CA THR A 151 13.79 29.61 -3.38
C THR A 151 12.51 28.80 -3.56
N CYS A 152 11.78 28.61 -2.45
CA CYS A 152 10.47 27.95 -2.50
C CYS A 152 9.49 28.79 -3.33
N GLN A 153 8.90 28.21 -4.36
CA GLN A 153 7.99 28.91 -5.28
C GLN A 153 6.58 29.17 -4.72
N GLU A 154 6.30 28.75 -3.48
CA GLU A 154 5.00 28.96 -2.82
C GLU A 154 5.08 29.96 -1.67
N CYS A 155 6.17 29.95 -0.90
CA CYS A 155 6.35 30.82 0.26
C CYS A 155 7.52 31.79 0.14
N PHE A 156 8.23 31.76 -1.00
CA PHE A 156 9.33 32.65 -1.35
C PHE A 156 10.51 32.69 -0.37
N LYS A 157 10.62 31.67 0.48
CA LYS A 157 11.74 31.52 1.42
C LYS A 157 12.94 30.83 0.75
N ARG A 158 14.14 31.38 0.95
CA ARG A 158 15.42 30.90 0.40
C ARG A 158 16.20 30.09 1.43
N GLY A 159 16.95 29.07 0.99
CA GLY A 159 17.99 28.41 1.80
C GLY A 159 17.54 27.27 2.71
N PHE A 160 16.32 26.74 2.51
CA PHE A 160 15.78 25.62 3.28
C PHE A 160 15.99 24.27 2.56
N GLU A 161 15.60 23.17 3.21
CA GLU A 161 15.46 21.86 2.56
C GLU A 161 14.37 21.94 1.46
N LEU A 162 14.82 22.06 0.21
CA LEU A 162 13.97 22.13 -0.98
C LEU A 162 13.87 20.77 -1.67
N HIS A 163 12.68 20.50 -2.20
CA HIS A 163 12.36 19.33 -2.99
C HIS A 163 11.79 19.75 -4.34
N PRO A 164 12.15 19.08 -5.44
CA PRO A 164 11.54 19.32 -6.73
C PRO A 164 10.15 18.67 -6.75
N HIS A 165 9.12 19.49 -6.87
CA HIS A 165 7.74 19.04 -7.04
C HIS A 165 7.40 18.96 -8.52
N HIS A 166 6.85 17.83 -8.98
CA HIS A 166 6.38 17.71 -10.35
C HIS A 166 4.92 18.17 -10.45
N LEU A 167 4.60 19.03 -11.42
CA LEU A 167 3.22 19.48 -11.69
C LEU A 167 2.37 18.29 -12.19
N LYS A 168 2.85 17.61 -13.24
CA LYS A 168 2.39 16.30 -13.69
C LYS A 168 3.19 15.23 -12.98
N SER A 169 2.51 14.40 -12.19
CA SER A 169 3.17 13.42 -11.34
C SER A 169 4.08 12.49 -12.15
N PHE A 170 5.25 12.18 -11.59
CA PHE A 170 6.22 11.28 -12.22
C PHE A 170 5.61 9.90 -12.54
N SER A 171 4.66 9.44 -11.72
CA SER A 171 3.91 8.20 -11.97
C SER A 171 3.06 8.26 -13.25
N LYS A 172 2.43 9.42 -13.54
CA LYS A 172 1.66 9.60 -14.78
C LYS A 172 2.59 9.64 -15.99
N LEU A 173 3.69 10.37 -15.91
CA LEU A 173 4.72 10.38 -16.95
C LEU A 173 5.30 8.98 -17.21
N LEU A 174 5.54 8.20 -16.15
CA LEU A 174 6.08 6.85 -16.30
C LEU A 174 5.10 5.92 -17.02
N LYS A 175 3.80 6.03 -16.75
CA LYS A 175 2.79 5.24 -17.47
C LYS A 175 2.77 5.57 -18.95
N GLU A 176 2.86 6.86 -19.30
CA GLU A 176 2.94 7.30 -20.70
C GLU A 176 4.21 6.75 -21.36
N PHE A 177 5.36 6.87 -20.70
CA PHE A 177 6.62 6.28 -21.18
C PHE A 177 6.51 4.77 -21.44
N ILE A 178 6.01 3.99 -20.47
CA ILE A 178 5.85 2.54 -20.62
C ILE A 178 4.89 2.21 -21.78
N SER A 179 3.84 3.01 -21.98
CA SER A 179 2.89 2.79 -23.08
C SER A 179 3.51 2.95 -24.48
N LEU A 180 4.63 3.68 -24.60
CA LEU A 180 5.38 3.79 -25.85
C LEU A 180 6.20 2.54 -26.17
N TYR A 181 6.46 1.69 -25.17
CA TYR A 181 7.29 0.50 -25.29
C TYR A 181 6.55 -0.76 -24.80
N PRO A 182 5.43 -1.15 -25.44
CA PRO A 182 4.63 -2.29 -25.01
C PRO A 182 5.38 -3.63 -25.11
N GLN A 183 6.46 -3.70 -25.88
CA GLN A 183 7.29 -4.89 -26.05
C GLN A 183 8.23 -5.17 -24.87
N PHE A 184 8.48 -4.17 -24.00
CA PHE A 184 9.38 -4.32 -22.87
C PHE A 184 8.60 -4.49 -21.58
N SER A 185 8.95 -5.53 -20.82
CA SER A 185 8.42 -5.74 -19.48
C SER A 185 9.09 -4.77 -18.51
N PRO A 186 8.33 -3.91 -17.79
CA PRO A 186 8.87 -3.07 -16.71
C PRO A 186 9.53 -3.85 -15.57
N PHE A 187 9.39 -5.18 -15.59
CA PHE A 187 9.95 -6.10 -14.64
C PHE A 187 11.25 -6.74 -15.12
N GLU A 188 11.21 -7.34 -16.30
CA GLU A 188 12.33 -8.10 -16.85
C GLU A 188 13.33 -7.18 -17.56
N ASP A 189 12.83 -6.21 -18.32
CA ASP A 189 13.62 -5.31 -19.16
C ASP A 189 13.96 -3.98 -18.46
N THR A 190 14.04 -4.02 -17.14
CA THR A 190 14.22 -2.83 -16.29
C THR A 190 15.43 -1.99 -16.74
N ASN A 191 16.58 -2.63 -17.00
CA ASN A 191 17.80 -1.91 -17.40
C ASN A 191 17.69 -1.24 -18.77
N ILE A 192 16.97 -1.87 -19.70
CA ILE A 192 16.71 -1.32 -21.05
C ILE A 192 15.82 -0.09 -20.92
N LEU A 193 14.73 -0.21 -20.15
CA LEU A 193 13.80 0.89 -19.90
C LEU A 193 14.46 2.07 -19.18
N VAL A 194 15.41 1.84 -18.26
CA VAL A 194 16.18 2.92 -17.63
C VAL A 194 17.01 3.67 -18.67
N ARG A 195 17.73 2.98 -19.56
CA ARG A 195 18.52 3.63 -20.63
C ARG A 195 17.64 4.38 -21.64
N LEU A 196 16.44 3.87 -21.92
CA LEU A 196 15.47 4.57 -22.77
C LEU A 196 14.90 5.80 -22.07
N ALA A 197 14.68 5.73 -20.75
CA ALA A 197 14.17 6.83 -19.95
C ALA A 197 15.12 8.04 -19.93
N GLU A 198 16.43 7.83 -20.02
CA GLU A 198 17.43 8.92 -20.13
C GLU A 198 17.16 9.86 -21.30
N ARG A 199 16.55 9.35 -22.39
CA ARG A 199 16.21 10.12 -23.59
C ARG A 199 14.74 10.55 -23.68
N TYR A 200 13.94 10.27 -22.65
CA TYR A 200 12.54 10.64 -22.63
C TYR A 200 12.35 12.05 -22.06
N GLU A 201 12.39 13.05 -22.94
CA GLU A 201 12.30 14.48 -22.63
C GLU A 201 11.22 14.86 -21.60
N PRO A 202 9.99 14.29 -21.61
CA PRO A 202 8.97 14.67 -20.62
C PRO A 202 9.34 14.37 -19.16
N PHE A 203 10.31 13.48 -18.89
CA PHE A 203 10.84 13.31 -17.52
C PHE A 203 11.70 14.49 -17.09
N TRP A 204 12.36 15.16 -18.04
CA TRP A 204 13.39 16.18 -17.82
C TRP A 204 12.91 17.59 -18.16
N ASP A 205 11.63 17.75 -18.49
CA ASP A 205 11.01 19.04 -18.66
C ASP A 205 11.05 19.83 -17.34
N ILE A 206 11.85 20.90 -17.33
CA ILE A 206 12.01 21.78 -16.17
C ILE A 206 10.72 22.55 -15.88
N THR A 207 9.89 22.83 -16.88
CA THR A 207 8.62 23.55 -16.71
C THR A 207 7.60 22.71 -15.94
N ASN A 208 7.72 21.38 -16.02
CA ASN A 208 6.96 20.44 -15.21
C ASN A 208 7.45 20.33 -13.75
N GLY A 209 8.45 21.12 -13.35
CA GLY A 209 9.01 21.11 -12.00
C GLY A 209 8.96 22.46 -11.31
N LYS A 210 8.84 22.47 -9.98
CA LYS A 210 9.04 23.66 -9.13
C LYS A 210 9.71 23.31 -7.81
N ALA A 211 10.57 24.18 -7.30
CA ALA A 211 11.25 24.03 -6.02
C ALA A 211 10.31 24.39 -4.87
N LEU A 212 10.02 23.44 -3.98
CA LEU A 212 9.17 23.65 -2.80
C LEU A 212 9.90 23.28 -1.51
N CYS A 213 9.69 24.03 -0.44
CA CYS A 213 10.11 23.60 0.90
C CYS A 213 9.24 22.43 1.38
N SER A 214 9.72 21.65 2.35
CA SER A 214 9.00 20.49 2.90
C SER A 214 7.54 20.80 3.27
N ASP A 215 7.27 21.94 3.89
CA ASP A 215 5.92 22.32 4.36
C ASP A 215 4.98 22.68 3.21
N CYS A 216 5.45 23.45 2.23
CA CYS A 216 4.66 23.76 1.04
C CYS A 216 4.47 22.52 0.16
N HIS A 217 5.49 21.67 0.06
CA HIS A 217 5.42 20.44 -0.73
C HIS A 217 4.31 19.51 -0.22
N LYS A 218 4.18 19.36 1.10
CA LYS A 218 3.13 18.56 1.76
C LYS A 218 1.70 19.05 1.48
N LYS A 219 1.53 20.33 1.15
CA LYS A 219 0.21 20.93 0.87
C LYS A 219 -0.23 20.72 -0.58
N THR A 220 0.66 20.27 -1.46
CA THR A 220 0.31 20.06 -2.88
C THR A 220 -0.64 18.86 -3.03
N LYS A 221 -1.58 18.96 -3.96
CA LYS A 221 -2.59 17.91 -4.22
C LYS A 221 -1.95 16.56 -4.57
N ASN A 222 -0.82 16.60 -5.26
CA ASN A 222 -0.10 15.41 -5.72
C ASN A 222 0.96 14.91 -4.73
N TYR A 223 0.96 15.41 -3.49
CA TYR A 223 1.89 14.96 -2.46
C TYR A 223 1.47 13.61 -1.87
N GLY A 224 2.35 12.61 -1.97
CA GLY A 224 2.09 11.27 -1.43
C GLY A 224 1.02 10.50 -2.23
N VAL A 225 0.38 9.52 -1.57
CA VAL A 225 -0.66 8.65 -2.16
C VAL A 225 -2.01 9.38 -2.35
N MET A 226 -2.04 10.71 -2.15
CA MET A 226 -3.23 11.54 -2.39
C MET A 226 -3.34 12.04 -3.84
N ALA A 227 -2.57 11.46 -4.76
CA ALA A 227 -2.97 11.42 -6.17
C ALA A 227 -4.21 10.52 -6.26
N ASN A 228 -5.38 11.14 -6.12
CA ASN A 228 -6.69 10.57 -5.84
C ASN A 228 -7.06 9.28 -6.60
N VAL A 229 -7.91 8.50 -5.91
CA VAL A 229 -9.16 7.86 -6.39
C VAL A 229 -9.55 8.27 -7.81
#